data_AF-A0A917GGD6-F1
#
_entry.id   AF-A0A917GGD6-F1
#
_cell.length_a   1.000
_cell.length_b   1.000
_cell.length_c   1.000
_cell.angle_alpha   90.00
_cell.angle_beta   90.00
_cell.angle_gamma   90.00
#
_symmetry.space_group_name_H-M   'P 1'
#
loop_
_entity.id
_entity.type
_entity.pdbx_description
1 polymer ?
#
loop_
_entity_poly.entity_id
_entity_poly.type
_entity_poly.pdbx_seq_one_letter_code
_entity_poly.pdbx_strand_id
1 'polypeptide(L)' 'MEKHLNLIQKSKEELLVQGVEKLKIIGFANVNLDNILTDDIYQLYFLSFLKNRSNPQNDDEILAIKELKSLINKQFDI' A
#
# COMPACT_ATOMS: atom_id res chain seq x y z
N MET A 1 -2.58 15.27 18.20
CA MET A 1 -1.90 15.16 16.90
C MET A 1 -1.10 13.87 16.77
N GLU A 2 -0.23 13.51 17.72
CA GLU A 2 0.59 12.27 17.65
C GLU A 2 -0.22 10.98 17.54
N LYS A 3 -1.35 10.85 18.25
CA LYS A 3 -2.19 9.64 18.21
C LYS A 3 -2.72 9.32 16.81
N HIS A 4 -3.07 10.36 16.03
CA HIS A 4 -3.62 10.20 14.69
C HIS A 4 -2.54 9.82 13.67
N LEU A 5 -1.34 10.40 13.80
CA LEU A 5 -0.17 9.99 13.01
C LEU A 5 0.19 8.51 13.20
N ASN A 6 0.13 8.02 14.44
CA ASN A 6 0.38 6.61 14.74
C ASN A 6 -0.67 5.67 14.13
N LEU A 7 -1.94 6.10 14.07
CA LEU A 7 -3.01 5.30 13.47
C LEU A 7 -2.86 5.22 11.94
N ILE A 8 -2.54 6.35 11.29
CA ILE A 8 -2.26 6.37 9.84
C ILE A 8 -1.08 5.47 9.51
N GLN A 9 0.00 5.53 10.29
CA GLN A 9 1.18 4.68 10.10
C GLN A 9 0.82 3.19 10.22
N LYS A 10 0.04 2.83 11.25
CA LYS A 10 -0.46 1.47 11.43
C LYS A 10 -1.31 1.01 10.23
N SER A 11 -2.21 1.86 9.74
CA SER A 11 -3.02 1.53 8.55
C SER A 11 -2.16 1.32 7.30
N LYS A 12 -1.06 2.05 7.13
CA LYS A 12 -0.11 1.78 6.03
C LYS A 12 0.56 0.41 6.18
N GLU A 13 1.00 0.06 7.39
CA GLU A 13 1.63 -1.24 7.63
C GLU A 13 0.66 -2.39 7.35
N GLU A 14 -0.59 -2.28 7.81
CA GLU A 14 -1.64 -3.25 7.53
C GLU A 14 -1.92 -3.37 6.02
N LEU A 15 -1.96 -2.24 5.31
CA LEU A 15 -2.11 -2.19 3.86
C LEU A 15 -0.96 -2.88 3.13
N LEU A 16 0.28 -2.66 3.57
CA LEU A 16 1.47 -3.28 2.99
C LEU A 16 1.46 -4.79 3.19
N VAL A 17 1.12 -5.27 4.39
CA VAL A 17 0.98 -6.71 4.67
C VAL A 17 -0.08 -7.33 3.77
N GLN A 18 -1.27 -6.73 3.68
CA GLN A 18 -2.35 -7.20 2.79
C GLN A 18 -1.91 -7.20 1.32
N GLY A 19 -1.16 -6.18 0.90
CA GLY A 19 -0.58 -6.10 -0.44
C GLY A 19 0.36 -7.26 -0.73
N VAL A 20 1.32 -7.51 0.16
CA VAL A 20 2.27 -8.63 0.06
C VAL A 20 1.52 -9.96 -0.06
N GLU A 21 0.53 -10.21 0.79
CA GLU A 21 -0.29 -11.44 0.73
C GLU A 21 -1.01 -11.57 -0.62
N LYS A 22 -1.64 -10.50 -1.11
CA LYS A 22 -2.31 -10.51 -2.41
C LYS A 22 -1.35 -10.80 -3.56
N LEU A 23 -0.17 -10.20 -3.55
CA LEU A 23 0.85 -10.41 -4.59
C LEU A 23 1.38 -11.85 -4.54
N LYS A 24 1.54 -12.44 -3.35
CA LYS A 24 1.91 -13.85 -3.21
C LYS A 24 0.84 -14.78 -3.79
N ILE A 25 -0.43 -14.51 -3.54
CA ILE A 25 -1.56 -15.31 -4.06
C ILE A 25 -1.56 -15.37 -5.59
N ILE A 26 -1.14 -14.30 -6.27
CA ILE A 26 -1.09 -14.23 -7.73
C ILE A 26 0.24 -14.72 -8.33
N GLY A 27 1.19 -15.17 -7.51
CA GLY A 27 2.42 -15.85 -7.97
C GLY A 27 3.74 -15.13 -7.69
N PHE A 28 3.74 -13.95 -7.07
CA PHE A 28 4.98 -13.26 -6.71
C PHE A 28 5.56 -13.82 -5.40
N ALA A 29 6.22 -14.98 -5.45
CA ALA A 29 6.69 -15.68 -4.25
C ALA A 29 7.70 -14.87 -3.39
N ASN A 30 8.51 -14.02 -4.04
CA ASN A 30 9.59 -13.27 -3.39
C ASN A 30 9.17 -11.87 -2.90
N VAL A 31 7.91 -11.48 -3.09
CA VAL A 31 7.42 -10.19 -2.57
C VAL A 31 7.42 -10.19 -1.03
N ASN A 32 7.85 -9.08 -0.45
CA ASN A 32 7.92 -8.84 0.98
C ASN A 32 7.77 -7.33 1.27
N LEU A 33 7.78 -6.95 2.55
CA LEU A 33 7.59 -5.56 2.95
C LEU A 33 8.73 -4.64 2.48
N ASP A 34 9.94 -5.19 2.31
CA ASP A 34 11.12 -4.41 1.93
C ASP A 34 11.11 -4.06 0.44
N ASN A 35 10.51 -4.92 -0.40
CA ASN A 35 10.55 -4.75 -1.86
C ASN A 35 9.22 -4.34 -2.51
N ILE A 36 8.08 -4.47 -1.82
CA ILE A 36 6.77 -4.09 -2.40
C ILE A 36 6.67 -2.60 -2.78
N LEU A 37 7.47 -1.75 -2.13
CA LEU A 37 7.55 -0.31 -2.40
C LEU A 37 8.82 0.12 -3.14
N THR A 38 9.64 -0.81 -3.65
CA THR A 38 10.87 -0.45 -4.40
C THR A 38 11.02 -1.23 -5.71
N ASP A 39 10.37 -2.37 -5.86
CA ASP A 39 10.33 -3.10 -7.11
C ASP A 39 9.18 -2.58 -7.99
N ASP A 40 9.51 -2.13 -9.19
CA ASP A 40 8.56 -1.48 -10.10
C ASP A 40 7.33 -2.35 -10.39
N ILE A 41 7.53 -3.66 -10.59
CA ILE A 41 6.44 -4.58 -10.88
C ILE A 41 5.54 -4.70 -9.65
N TYR A 42 6.12 -4.91 -8.47
CA TYR A 42 5.33 -5.04 -7.25
C TYR A 42 4.55 -3.77 -6.92
N GLN A 43 5.15 -2.60 -7.14
CA GLN A 43 4.47 -1.32 -6.95
C GLN A 43 3.26 -1.17 -7.87
N LEU A 44 3.36 -1.55 -9.15
CA LEU A 44 2.23 -1.47 -10.10
C LEU A 44 1.06 -2.37 -9.67
N TYR A 45 1.36 -3.61 -9.25
CA TYR A 45 0.33 -4.52 -8.75
C TYR A 45 -0.24 -4.05 -7.41
N PHE A 46 0.60 -3.56 -6.50
CA PHE A 46 0.16 -3.00 -5.23
C PHE A 46 -0.70 -1.75 -5.42
N LEU A 47 -0.35 -0.88 -6.38
CA LEU A 47 -1.16 0.28 -6.75
C LEU A 47 -2.54 -0.14 -7.27
N SER A 48 -2.61 -1.19 -8.09
CA SER A 48 -3.87 -1.77 -8.54
C SER A 48 -4.71 -2.29 -7.37
N PHE A 49 -4.09 -2.98 -6.40
CA PHE A 49 -4.74 -3.39 -5.16
C PHE A 49 -5.32 -2.19 -4.38
N LEU A 50 -4.54 -1.12 -4.20
CA LEU A 50 -5.00 0.10 -3.52
C LEU A 50 -6.11 0.85 -4.28
N LYS A 51 -6.15 0.75 -5.62
CA LYS A 51 -7.23 1.34 -6.44
C LYS A 51 -8.53 0.56 -6.35
N ASN A 52 -8.45 -0.77 -6.28
CA ASN A 52 -9.61 -1.65 -6.22
C ASN A 52 -10.17 -1.85 -4.80
N ARG A 53 -9.65 -1.12 -3.80
CA ARG A 53 -10.11 -1.20 -2.43
C ARG A 53 -11.43 -0.44 -2.29
N SER A 54 -12.52 -1.20 -2.33
CA SER A 54 -13.86 -0.66 -2.56
C SER A 54 -14.49 0.02 -1.35
N ASN A 55 -14.02 -0.21 -0.12
CA ASN A 55 -14.58 0.39 1.09
C ASN A 55 -13.49 0.59 2.17
N PRO A 56 -12.83 1.75 2.25
CA PRO A 56 -12.03 2.09 3.42
C PRO A 56 -12.92 2.21 4.67
N GLN A 57 -12.43 1.71 5.80
CA GLN A 57 -13.15 1.57 7.05
C GLN A 57 -13.19 2.86 7.88
N ASN A 58 -12.21 3.75 7.69
CA ASN A 58 -12.09 5.01 8.42
C ASN A 58 -11.22 6.04 7.66
N ASP A 59 -11.21 7.28 8.14
CA ASP A 59 -10.47 8.39 7.54
C ASP A 59 -8.94 8.16 7.56
N ASP A 60 -8.42 7.49 8.59
CA ASP A 60 -6.98 7.17 8.70
C ASP A 60 -6.53 6.26 7.56
N GLU A 61 -7.36 5.27 7.23
CA GLU A 61 -7.13 4.33 6.15
C GLU A 61 -7.25 5.00 4.77
N ILE A 62 -8.19 5.95 4.61
CA ILE A 62 -8.29 6.78 3.39
C ILE A 62 -7.01 7.56 3.18
N LEU A 63 -6.50 8.21 4.23
CA LEU A 63 -5.25 8.98 4.19
C LEU A 63 -4.05 8.07 3.90
N ALA A 64 -3.97 6.91 4.56
CA ALA A 64 -2.92 5.92 4.33
C ALA A 64 -2.89 5.45 2.85
N ILE A 65 -4.05 5.12 2.27
CA ILE A 65 -4.18 4.76 0.85
C ILE A 65 -3.69 5.91 -0.04
N LYS A 66 -4.11 7.15 0.25
CA LYS A 66 -3.74 8.32 -0.54
C LYS A 66 -2.23 8.56 -0.52
N GLU A 67 -1.60 8.47 0.66
CA GLU A 67 -0.16 8.64 0.81
C GLU A 67 0.63 7.55 0.10
N LEU A 68 0.23 6.28 0.22
CA LEU A 68 0.88 5.17 -0.49
C LEU A 68 0.74 5.31 -2.02
N LYS A 69 -0.46 5.67 -2.52
CA LYS A 69 -0.65 5.96 -3.95
C LYS A 69 0.25 7.10 -4.43
N SER A 70 0.32 8.19 -3.67
CA SER A 70 1.17 9.33 -4.02
C SER A 70 2.65 8.97 -4.02
N LEU A 71 3.10 8.15 -3.06
CA LEU A 71 4.47 7.67 -2.99
C LEU A 71 4.85 6.89 -4.25
N ILE A 72 4.00 5.94 -4.66
CA ILE A 72 4.22 5.11 -5.85
C ILE A 72 4.20 5.99 -7.11
N ASN A 73 3.18 6.82 -7.29
CA ASN A 73 3.04 7.69 -8.45
C ASN A 73 4.23 8.65 -8.64
N LYS A 74 4.77 9.21 -7.54
CA LYS A 74 5.97 10.06 -7.60
C LYS A 74 7.20 9.33 -8.13
N GLN A 75 7.31 8.03 -7.94
CA GLN A 75 8.43 7.25 -8.47
C GLN A 75 8.28 6.99 -9.98
N PHE A 76 7.05 7.01 -10.49
CA PHE A 76 6.73 6.75 -11.89
C PHE A 76 6.41 8.03 -12.71
N ASP A 77 6.45 9.22 -12.11
CA ASP A 77 6.08 10.50 -12.75
C ASP A 77 4.69 10.48 -13.45
N ILE A 78 3.70 9.81 -12.82
CA ILE A 78 2.31 9.64 -13.33
C ILE A 78 1.22 10.10 -12.35
#